data_AF-A0A0B6ZHU1-F1
#
_entry.id   AF-A0A0B6ZHU1-F1
#
_cell.length_a   1.000
_cell.length_b   1.000
_cell.length_c   1.000
_cell.angle_alpha   90.00
_cell.angle_beta   90.00
_cell.angle_gamma   90.00
#
_symmetry.space_group_name_H-M   'P 1'
#
loop_
_entity.id
_entity.type
_entity.pdbx_description
1 polymer ?
#
loop_
_entity_poly.entity_id
_entity_poly.type
_entity_poly.pdbx_seq_one_letter_code
_entity_poly.pdbx_strand_id
1 'polypeptide(L)'
;KNIQELLMAAQEGRHNSFESCSERIYTAVSEMASLFPDETGSTRLQEARVTLVTSAKRLWDECKSWPPSPEQDANPDFRVKSQQVIQYAYDIAKAAKRLVTLYQ
;
A
#
# COMPACT_ATOMS: atom_id res chain seq x y z
N LYS A 1 9.86 -4.57 -4.57
CA LYS A 1 9.22 -5.74 -5.21
C LYS A 1 7.68 -5.66 -5.16
N ASN A 2 7.01 -5.87 -4.02
CA ASN A 2 5.53 -5.90 -3.97
C ASN A 2 4.85 -4.60 -4.45
N ILE A 3 5.36 -3.42 -4.06
CA ILE A 3 4.84 -2.12 -4.53
C ILE A 3 5.01 -1.94 -6.05
N GLN A 4 6.13 -2.40 -6.62
CA GLN A 4 6.36 -2.29 -8.06
C GLN A 4 5.39 -3.16 -8.87
N GLU A 5 5.10 -4.38 -8.39
CA GLU A 5 4.12 -5.26 -9.02
C GLU A 5 2.73 -4.62 -9.08
N LEU A 6 2.31 -3.96 -8.01
CA LEU A 6 1.04 -3.22 -7.97
C LEU A 6 1.02 -2.04 -8.94
N LEU A 7 2.11 -1.25 -8.99
CA LEU A 7 2.21 -0.10 -9.91
C LEU A 7 2.12 -0.55 -11.37
N MET A 8 2.77 -1.66 -11.74
CA MET A 8 2.68 -2.21 -13.09
C MET A 8 1.25 -2.70 -13.39
N ALA A 9 0.62 -3.44 -12.46
CA ALA A 9 -0.76 -3.87 -12.64
C ALA A 9 -1.72 -2.69 -12.83
N ALA A 10 -1.51 -1.59 -12.09
CA ALA A 10 -2.35 -0.39 -12.22
C ALA A 10 -2.12 0.36 -13.52
N GLN A 11 -0.90 0.39 -14.04
CA GLN A 11 -0.59 0.98 -15.35
C GLN A 11 -1.14 0.16 -16.52
N GLU A 12 -1.19 -1.17 -16.37
CA GLU A 12 -1.66 -2.09 -17.40
C GLU A 12 -3.18 -2.37 -17.31
N GLY A 13 -3.90 -1.76 -16.36
CA GLY A 13 -5.33 -2.01 -16.15
C GLY A 13 -5.66 -3.42 -15.61
N ARG A 14 -4.66 -4.14 -15.08
CA ARG A 14 -4.82 -5.51 -14.55
C ARG A 14 -5.38 -5.50 -13.14
N HIS A 15 -6.62 -5.05 -13.02
CA HIS A 15 -7.30 -4.89 -11.72
C HIS A 15 -7.58 -6.21 -11.00
N ASN A 16 -7.67 -7.32 -11.74
CA ASN A 16 -7.81 -8.67 -11.15
C ASN A 16 -6.66 -9.08 -10.22
N SER A 17 -5.51 -8.42 -10.33
CA SER A 17 -4.33 -8.71 -9.52
C SER A 17 -4.26 -7.83 -8.27
N PHE A 18 -5.09 -6.78 -8.17
CA PHE A 18 -5.00 -5.76 -7.11
C PHE A 18 -5.18 -6.35 -5.71
N GLU A 19 -6.18 -7.21 -5.51
CA GLU A 19 -6.44 -7.84 -4.21
C GLU A 19 -5.19 -8.61 -3.73
N SER A 20 -4.70 -9.54 -4.53
CA SER A 20 -3.51 -10.34 -4.20
C SER A 20 -2.23 -9.50 -4.02
N CYS A 21 -2.03 -8.46 -4.85
CA CYS A 21 -0.88 -7.56 -4.73
C CYS A 21 -0.94 -6.74 -3.44
N SER A 22 -2.12 -6.21 -3.11
CA SER A 22 -2.35 -5.38 -1.91
C SER A 22 -2.21 -6.20 -0.64
N GLU A 23 -2.67 -7.46 -0.61
CA GLU A 23 -2.49 -8.37 0.52
C GLU A 23 -1.01 -8.64 0.77
N ARG A 24 -0.23 -8.94 -0.28
CA ARG A 24 1.22 -9.13 -0.17
C ARG A 24 1.96 -7.89 0.33
N ILE A 25 1.48 -6.70 -0.03
CA ILE A 25 2.02 -5.43 0.50
C ILE A 25 1.67 -5.30 1.99
N TYR A 26 0.41 -5.53 2.36
CA TYR A 26 -0.04 -5.43 3.74
C TYR A 26 0.70 -6.39 4.68
N THR A 27 0.87 -7.65 4.28
CA THR A 27 1.63 -8.64 5.05
C THR A 27 3.09 -8.21 5.22
N ALA A 28 3.77 -7.84 4.13
CA ALA A 28 5.17 -7.41 4.20
C ALA A 28 5.36 -6.14 5.04
N VAL A 29 4.41 -5.20 4.97
CA VAL A 29 4.42 -3.99 5.80
C VAL A 29 4.18 -4.33 7.27
N SER A 30 3.26 -5.24 7.57
CA SER A 30 2.96 -5.65 8.94
C SER A 30 4.14 -6.39 9.57
N GLU A 31 4.79 -7.28 8.81
CA GLU A 31 6.04 -7.92 9.19
C GLU A 31 7.13 -6.88 9.44
N MET A 32 7.32 -5.91 8.52
CA MET A 32 8.28 -4.82 8.72
C MET A 32 7.97 -4.03 9.99
N ALA A 33 6.71 -3.65 10.22
CA ALA A 33 6.30 -2.89 11.42
C ALA A 33 6.55 -3.67 12.72
N SER A 34 6.40 -5.00 12.70
CA SER A 34 6.65 -5.87 13.87
C SER A 34 8.11 -5.93 14.30
N LEU A 35 9.05 -5.58 13.42
CA LEU A 35 10.47 -5.51 13.74
C LEU A 35 10.82 -4.30 14.63
N PHE A 36 9.94 -3.31 14.74
CA PHE A 36 10.17 -2.09 15.50
C PHE A 36 9.44 -2.18 16.84
N PRO A 37 10.14 -2.04 17.99
CA PRO A 37 9.50 -2.12 19.30
C PRO A 37 8.48 -1.00 19.52
N ASP A 38 7.40 -1.28 20.25
CA ASP A 38 6.41 -0.26 20.66
C ASP A 38 7.01 0.81 21.57
N GLU A 39 8.03 0.45 22.36
CA GLU A 39 8.71 1.31 23.32
C GLU A 39 9.93 2.04 22.75
N THR A 40 10.08 2.13 21.43
CA THR A 40 11.07 3.06 20.88
C THR A 40 10.65 4.47 21.31
N GLY A 41 11.31 5.07 22.31
CA GLY A 41 10.99 6.40 22.84
C GLY A 41 11.03 7.56 21.82
N SER A 42 11.16 7.26 20.53
CA SER A 42 11.06 8.16 19.39
C SER A 42 9.62 8.23 18.88
N THR A 43 8.91 9.30 19.23
CA THR A 43 7.58 9.64 18.70
C THR A 43 7.56 9.63 17.17
N ARG A 44 8.64 10.10 16.52
CA ARG A 44 8.74 10.16 15.05
C ARG A 44 8.78 8.78 14.40
N LEU A 45 9.42 7.81 15.06
CA LEU A 45 9.47 6.42 14.57
C LEU A 45 8.09 5.76 14.72
N GLN A 46 7.42 6.02 15.84
CA GLN A 46 6.06 5.56 16.09
C GLN A 46 5.06 6.12 15.07
N GLU A 47 5.10 7.43 14.81
CA GLU A 47 4.29 8.07 13.75
C GLU A 47 4.54 7.46 12.37
N ALA A 48 5.80 7.23 12.00
CA ALA A 48 6.16 6.62 10.72
C ALA A 48 5.62 5.19 10.61
N ARG A 49 5.69 4.41 11.69
CA ARG A 49 5.18 3.03 11.75
C ARG A 49 3.66 2.97 11.64
N VAL A 50 2.95 3.80 12.41
CA VAL A 50 1.48 3.91 12.34
C VAL A 50 1.04 4.35 10.95
N THR A 51 1.72 5.34 10.37
CA THR A 51 1.44 5.81 9.01
C THR A 51 1.64 4.69 7.98
N LEU A 52 2.72 3.92 8.10
CA LEU A 52 3.04 2.82 7.19
C LEU A 52 1.94 1.75 7.19
N VAL A 53 1.56 1.25 8.39
CA VAL A 53 0.53 0.22 8.55
C VAL A 53 -0.84 0.73 8.12
N THR A 54 -1.19 1.96 8.49
CA THR A 54 -2.48 2.57 8.12
C THR A 54 -2.61 2.72 6.60
N SER A 55 -1.54 3.14 5.93
CA SER A 55 -1.53 3.31 4.47
C SER A 55 -1.65 1.97 3.75
N ALA A 56 -0.96 0.93 4.24
CA ALA A 56 -1.05 -0.42 3.68
C ALA A 56 -2.45 -1.05 3.88
N LYS A 57 -3.06 -0.82 5.04
CA LYS A 57 -4.43 -1.30 5.31
C LYS A 57 -5.45 -0.62 4.38
N ARG A 58 -5.38 0.71 4.23
CA ARG A 58 -6.25 1.45 3.30
C ARG A 58 -6.11 0.94 1.88
N LEU A 59 -4.88 0.71 1.41
CA LEU A 59 -4.65 0.13 0.10
C LEU A 59 -5.34 -1.22 -0.06
N TRP A 60 -5.21 -2.10 0.93
CA TRP A 60 -5.83 -3.43 0.90
C TRP A 60 -7.36 -3.35 0.91
N ASP A 61 -7.96 -2.52 1.76
CA ASP A 61 -9.42 -2.34 1.81
C ASP A 61 -9.96 -1.80 0.46
N GLU A 62 -9.26 -0.84 -0.15
CA GLU A 62 -9.63 -0.28 -1.46
C GLU A 62 -9.52 -1.32 -2.58
N CYS A 63 -8.42 -2.07 -2.63
CA CYS A 63 -8.21 -3.14 -3.63
C CYS A 63 -9.18 -4.31 -3.44
N LYS A 64 -9.59 -4.61 -2.20
CA LYS A 64 -10.60 -5.63 -1.88
C LYS A 64 -12.01 -5.20 -2.28
N SER A 65 -12.30 -3.90 -2.24
CA SER A 65 -13.57 -3.33 -2.70
C SER A 65 -13.72 -3.33 -4.23
N TRP A 66 -12.68 -3.75 -4.96
CA TRP A 66 -12.67 -3.72 -6.42
C TRP A 66 -13.54 -4.84 -7.00
N PRO A 67 -14.46 -4.54 -7.93
CA PRO A 67 -15.32 -5.57 -8.52
C PRO A 67 -14.52 -6.57 -9.38
N PRO A 68 -14.86 -7.87 -9.34
CA PRO A 68 -14.12 -8.92 -10.02
C PRO A 68 -14.27 -8.91 -11.56
N SER A 69 -15.30 -8.26 -12.12
CA SER A 69 -15.46 -8.10 -13.57
C SER A 69 -15.17 -6.66 -14.01
N PRO A 70 -14.13 -6.42 -14.82
CA PRO A 70 -13.93 -5.15 -15.48
C PRO A 70 -14.79 -5.14 -16.76
N GLU A 71 -16.11 -4.96 -16.62
CA GLU A 71 -16.90 -4.46 -17.76
C GLU A 71 -16.57 -2.98 -18.07
N GLN A 72 -15.68 -2.38 -17.29
CA GLN A 72 -15.56 -0.94 -17.15
C GLN A 72 -14.10 -0.46 -17.02
N ASP A 73 -13.16 -0.97 -17.82
CA ASP A 73 -11.88 -0.24 -18.01
C ASP A 73 -12.10 1.20 -18.56
N ALA A 74 -13.32 1.48 -19.08
CA ALA A 74 -13.76 2.80 -19.52
C ALA A 74 -14.49 3.65 -18.46
N ASN A 75 -14.83 3.12 -17.26
CA ASN A 75 -15.51 3.94 -16.25
C ASN A 75 -14.49 4.89 -15.59
N PRO A 76 -14.72 6.22 -15.65
CA PRO A 76 -13.85 7.20 -15.01
C PRO A 76 -13.59 6.92 -13.53
N ASP A 77 -14.52 6.28 -12.82
CA ASP A 77 -14.38 5.92 -11.42
C ASP A 77 -13.24 4.91 -11.20
N PHE A 78 -13.08 3.92 -12.07
CA PHE A 78 -11.97 2.96 -11.97
C PHE A 78 -10.63 3.59 -12.29
N ARG A 79 -10.58 4.55 -13.25
CA ARG A 79 -9.36 5.31 -13.52
C ARG A 79 -8.93 6.13 -12.31
N VAL A 80 -9.88 6.77 -11.62
CA VAL A 80 -9.63 7.52 -10.38
C VAL A 80 -9.17 6.57 -9.27
N LYS A 81 -9.86 5.45 -9.07
CA LYS A 81 -9.45 4.45 -8.06
C LYS A 81 -8.06 3.87 -8.34
N SER A 82 -7.70 3.60 -9.60
CA SER A 82 -6.36 3.15 -9.96
C SER A 82 -5.29 4.20 -9.66
N GLN A 83 -5.59 5.50 -9.85
CA GLN A 83 -4.70 6.57 -9.40
C GLN A 83 -4.58 6.64 -7.87
N GLN A 84 -5.66 6.39 -7.12
CA GLN A 84 -5.61 6.31 -5.67
C GLN A 84 -4.73 5.14 -5.20
N VAL A 85 -4.86 3.96 -5.80
CA VAL A 85 -4.00 2.79 -5.55
C VAL A 85 -2.52 3.13 -5.77
N ILE A 86 -2.20 3.83 -6.86
CA ILE A 86 -0.85 4.31 -7.14
C ILE A 86 -0.37 5.26 -6.04
N GLN A 87 -1.19 6.21 -5.61
CA GLN A 87 -0.85 7.16 -4.54
C GLN A 87 -0.58 6.44 -3.21
N TYR A 88 -1.42 5.48 -2.83
CA TYR A 88 -1.19 4.67 -1.63
C TYR A 88 0.13 3.89 -1.70
N ALA A 89 0.46 3.33 -2.86
CA ALA A 89 1.75 2.66 -3.08
C ALA A 89 2.94 3.61 -2.83
N TYR A 90 2.85 4.87 -3.29
CA TYR A 90 3.88 5.89 -3.03
C TYR A 90 3.96 6.27 -1.56
N ASP A 91 2.83 6.45 -0.88
CA ASP A 91 2.79 6.79 0.55
C ASP A 91 3.41 5.69 1.41
N ILE A 92 3.14 4.42 1.09
CA ILE A 92 3.75 3.25 1.74
C ILE A 92 5.27 3.27 1.51
N ALA A 93 5.73 3.46 0.27
CA ALA A 93 7.16 3.52 -0.03
C ALA A 93 7.88 4.65 0.72
N LYS A 94 7.25 5.84 0.80
CA LYS A 94 7.78 7.00 1.50
C LYS A 94 7.82 6.77 3.01
N ALA A 95 6.77 6.20 3.58
CA ALA A 95 6.71 5.86 5.00
C ALA A 95 7.76 4.79 5.36
N ALA A 96 7.92 3.75 4.53
CA ALA A 96 8.92 2.71 4.73
C ALA A 96 10.34 3.28 4.70
N LYS A 97 10.64 4.13 3.71
CA LYS A 97 11.92 4.84 3.65
C LYS A 97 12.16 5.67 4.91
N ARG A 98 11.18 6.45 5.35
CA ARG A 98 11.28 7.27 6.57
C ARG A 98 11.51 6.41 7.82
N LEU A 99 10.82 5.29 7.93
CA LEU A 99 10.96 4.34 9.04
C LEU A 99 12.40 3.80 9.12
N VAL A 100 12.96 3.37 7.98
CA VAL A 100 14.35 2.88 7.90
C VAL A 100 15.34 3.98 8.27
N THR A 101 15.17 5.20 7.74
CA THR A 101 16.05 6.34 8.04
C THR A 101 15.99 6.77 9.51
N LEU A 102 14.86 6.60 10.20
CA LEU A 102 14.74 6.96 11.61
C LEU A 102 15.29 5.90 12.57
N TYR A 103 15.50 4.68 12.09
CA TYR A 103 16.00 3.55 12.89
C TYR A 103 17.51 3.30 12.70
N GLN A 104 18.09 3.78 11.59
CA GLN A 104 19.53 3.80 11.34
C GLN A 104 20.21 4.98 12.02
#